data_AF-A0A7X7C7N8-F1
#
_entry.id   AF-A0A7X7C7N8-F1
#
_cell.length_a   1.000
_cell.length_b   1.000
_cell.length_c   1.000
_cell.angle_alpha   90.00
_cell.angle_beta   90.00
_cell.angle_gamma   90.00
#
_symmetry.space_group_name_H-M   'P 1'
#
loop_
_entity.id
_entity.type
_entity.pdbx_description
1 polymer ?
#
loop_
_entity_poly.entity_id
_entity_poly.type
_entity_poly.pdbx_seq_one_letter_code
_entity_poly.pdbx_strand_id
1 'polypeptide(L)'
;EAFGSYQDNISYYVQTIRQYGGLPILLTPVYRRHFEGNILKTNVHGDYPEAMKAIAREESCPCLDICEASYRSLNKIGEVNSKSLYLHLDPGVHPNYPNGICDNSHLSLAGGHWICNLVITALNEQNLLQDFILK
;
A
#
# COMPACT_ATOMS: atom_id res chain seq x y z
N GLU A 1 16.92 -2.27 8.83
CA GLU A 1 16.87 -3.39 7.86
C GLU A 1 15.46 -3.93 7.81
N ALA A 2 15.05 -4.61 6.73
CA ALA A 2 13.70 -5.13 6.60
C ALA A 2 13.40 -6.21 7.66
N PHE A 3 14.27 -7.21 7.78
CA PHE A 3 14.22 -8.22 8.84
C PHE A 3 15.13 -7.78 10.00
N GLY A 4 14.56 -7.14 11.02
CA GLY A 4 15.30 -6.48 12.10
C GLY A 4 14.56 -5.23 12.57
N SER A 5 15.25 -4.09 12.64
CA SER A 5 14.70 -2.85 13.22
C SER A 5 13.35 -2.39 12.66
N TYR A 6 13.04 -2.71 11.41
CA TYR A 6 11.70 -2.45 10.84
C TYR A 6 10.62 -3.32 11.50
N GLN A 7 10.85 -4.62 11.66
CA GLN A 7 9.93 -5.53 12.35
C GLN A 7 9.84 -5.21 13.84
N ASP A 8 10.95 -4.85 14.49
CA ASP A 8 10.96 -4.41 15.90
C ASP A 8 10.01 -3.22 16.11
N ASN A 9 10.06 -2.24 15.20
CA ASN A 9 9.17 -1.08 15.25
C ASN A 9 7.71 -1.48 15.00
N ILE A 10 7.44 -2.38 14.04
CA ILE A 10 6.06 -2.85 13.80
C ILE A 10 5.51 -3.59 15.01
N SER A 11 6.29 -4.50 15.61
CA SER A 11 5.92 -5.22 16.82
C SER A 11 5.60 -4.23 17.95
N TYR A 12 6.46 -3.23 18.17
CA TYR A 12 6.21 -2.18 19.15
C TYR A 12 4.85 -1.49 18.95
N TYR A 13 4.51 -1.10 17.72
CA TYR A 13 3.22 -0.47 17.43
C TYR A 13 2.04 -1.42 17.61
N VAL A 14 2.16 -2.67 17.15
CA VAL A 14 1.12 -3.70 17.30
C VAL A 14 0.82 -3.93 18.79
N GLN A 15 1.85 -4.08 19.62
CA GLN A 15 1.71 -4.30 21.05
C GLN A 15 1.13 -3.07 21.76
N THR A 16 1.58 -1.86 21.37
CA THR A 16 1.03 -0.62 21.90
C THR A 16 -0.46 -0.48 21.59
N ILE A 17 -0.89 -0.73 20.34
CA ILE A 17 -2.30 -0.67 19.96
C ILE A 17 -3.14 -1.63 20.81
N ARG A 18 -2.66 -2.87 21.00
CA ARG A 18 -3.33 -3.88 21.83
C ARG A 18 -3.43 -3.46 23.31
N GLN A 19 -2.39 -2.84 23.85
CA GLN A 19 -2.39 -2.34 25.24
C GLN A 19 -3.52 -1.35 25.51
N TYR A 20 -3.91 -0.56 24.50
CA TYR A 20 -5.03 0.39 24.59
C TYR A 20 -6.36 -0.20 24.08
N GLY A 21 -6.47 -1.52 23.93
CA GLY A 21 -7.69 -2.20 23.48
C GLY A 21 -8.00 -2.04 21.99
N GLY A 22 -7.07 -1.51 21.21
CA GLY A 22 -7.19 -1.39 19.76
C GLY A 22 -6.95 -2.73 19.05
N LEU A 23 -7.40 -2.79 17.80
CA LEU A 23 -7.30 -3.96 16.95
C LEU A 23 -6.38 -3.66 15.77
N PRO A 24 -5.10 -4.08 15.80
CA PRO A 24 -4.16 -3.77 14.76
C PRO A 24 -4.45 -4.60 13.50
N ILE A 25 -4.30 -3.96 12.33
CA ILE A 25 -4.29 -4.59 11.01
C ILE A 25 -3.11 -3.99 10.25
N LEU A 26 -2.25 -4.84 9.70
CA LEU A 26 -1.07 -4.42 8.94
C LEU A 26 -1.38 -4.38 7.44
N LEU A 27 -0.82 -3.41 6.73
CA LEU A 27 -0.97 -3.25 5.28
C LEU A 27 0.41 -3.18 4.65
N THR A 28 0.73 -4.10 3.74
CA THR A 28 1.98 -4.00 2.96
C THR A 28 1.99 -2.70 2.13
N PRO A 29 3.16 -2.12 1.81
CA PRO A 29 3.20 -0.84 1.12
C PRO A 29 2.54 -0.91 -0.26
N VAL A 30 1.89 0.17 -0.68
CA VAL A 30 1.34 0.30 -2.05
C VAL A 30 2.47 0.17 -3.08
N TYR A 31 2.25 -0.60 -4.14
CA TYR A 31 3.26 -0.80 -5.18
C TYR A 31 3.62 0.53 -5.88
N ARG A 32 4.91 0.77 -6.12
CA ARG A 32 5.36 1.95 -6.87
C ARG A 32 5.15 1.74 -8.36
N ARG A 33 4.68 2.77 -9.06
CA ARG A 33 4.43 2.77 -10.51
C ARG A 33 5.73 2.88 -11.31
N HIS A 34 6.62 1.91 -11.18
CA HIS A 34 7.91 1.91 -11.85
C HIS A 34 7.87 1.05 -13.12
N PHE A 35 7.53 1.67 -14.24
CA PHE A 35 7.51 1.03 -15.54
C PHE A 35 8.84 1.27 -16.28
N GLU A 36 9.39 0.22 -16.88
CA GLU A 36 10.48 0.28 -17.83
C GLU A 36 9.92 -0.12 -19.20
N GLY A 37 9.38 0.87 -19.93
CA GLY A 37 8.45 0.61 -21.03
C GLY A 37 7.14 0.00 -20.51
N ASN A 38 6.51 -0.90 -21.29
CA ASN A 38 5.26 -1.55 -20.88
C ASN A 38 5.41 -2.64 -19.79
N ILE A 39 6.58 -2.74 -19.15
CA ILE A 39 6.88 -3.75 -18.14
C ILE A 39 6.95 -3.09 -16.76
N LEU A 40 6.08 -3.53 -15.84
CA LEU A 40 6.14 -3.08 -14.45
C LEU A 40 7.30 -3.78 -13.75
N LYS A 41 8.24 -3.00 -13.21
CA LYS A 41 9.41 -3.52 -12.50
C LYS A 41 8.98 -4.33 -11.28
N THR A 42 9.63 -5.47 -11.07
CA THR A 42 9.45 -6.31 -9.89
C THR A 42 10.31 -5.83 -8.72
N ASN A 43 9.90 -6.18 -7.50
CA ASN A 43 10.69 -5.96 -6.27
C ASN A 43 11.09 -4.50 -5.98
N VAL A 44 10.20 -3.53 -6.29
CA VAL A 44 10.47 -2.09 -6.10
C VAL A 44 10.59 -1.65 -4.63
N HIS A 45 10.22 -2.54 -3.71
CA HIS A 45 10.26 -2.31 -2.26
C HIS A 45 11.28 -3.20 -1.55
N GLY A 46 12.06 -4.01 -2.27
CA GLY A 46 12.94 -5.00 -1.64
C GLY A 46 12.17 -5.93 -0.70
N ASP A 47 12.81 -6.29 0.41
CA ASP A 47 12.31 -7.29 1.36
C ASP A 47 11.20 -6.80 2.32
N TYR A 48 10.86 -5.51 2.29
CA TYR A 48 9.94 -4.91 3.27
C TYR A 48 8.51 -5.48 3.25
N PRO A 49 7.89 -5.80 2.09
CA PRO A 49 6.59 -6.48 2.06
C PRO A 49 6.64 -7.86 2.71
N GLU A 50 7.70 -8.63 2.48
CA GLU A 50 7.87 -9.95 3.09
C GLU A 50 8.16 -9.86 4.59
N ALA A 51 9.00 -8.91 5.01
CA ALA A 51 9.25 -8.65 6.42
C ALA A 51 7.98 -8.25 7.17
N MET A 52 7.11 -7.43 6.56
CA MET A 52 5.82 -7.09 7.16
C MET A 52 4.91 -8.32 7.29
N LYS A 53 4.81 -9.15 6.24
CA LYS A 53 4.01 -10.38 6.28
C LYS A 53 4.55 -11.38 7.31
N ALA A 54 5.87 -11.46 7.48
CA ALA A 54 6.50 -12.30 8.48
C ALA A 54 6.17 -11.85 9.91
N ILE A 55 6.36 -10.56 10.24
CA ILE A 55 6.05 -10.06 11.58
C ILE A 55 4.55 -10.09 11.87
N ALA A 56 3.69 -9.90 10.86
CA ALA A 56 2.25 -10.07 11.03
C ALA A 56 1.87 -11.49 11.47
N ARG A 57 2.51 -12.53 10.92
CA ARG A 57 2.30 -13.92 11.34
C ARG A 57 2.80 -14.16 12.76
N GLU A 58 4.00 -13.69 13.08
CA GLU A 58 4.59 -13.81 14.43
C GLU A 58 3.71 -13.15 15.49
N GLU A 59 3.21 -11.95 15.20
CA GLU A 59 2.34 -11.19 16.07
C GLU A 59 0.88 -11.65 16.06
N SER A 60 0.51 -12.66 15.26
CA SER A 60 -0.88 -13.07 15.03
C SER A 60 -1.80 -11.88 14.70
N CYS A 61 -1.33 -11.02 13.80
CA CYS A 61 -1.99 -9.80 13.34
C CYS A 61 -2.49 -9.99 11.89
N PRO A 62 -3.73 -9.64 11.56
CA PRO A 62 -4.19 -9.64 10.17
C PRO A 62 -3.30 -8.75 9.29
N CYS A 63 -2.98 -9.23 8.08
CA CYS A 63 -2.16 -8.50 7.13
C CYS A 63 -2.85 -8.47 5.75
N LEU A 64 -3.07 -7.27 5.24
CA LEU A 64 -3.60 -7.05 3.89
C LEU A 64 -2.42 -6.87 2.94
N ASP A 65 -2.28 -7.75 1.94
CA ASP A 65 -1.20 -7.66 0.96
C ASP A 65 -1.54 -6.66 -0.16
N ILE A 66 -1.57 -5.37 0.20
CA ILE A 66 -1.85 -4.27 -0.73
C ILE A 66 -0.75 -4.13 -1.78
N CYS A 67 0.49 -4.45 -1.44
CA CYS A 67 1.62 -4.50 -2.38
C CYS A 67 1.33 -5.43 -3.56
N GLU A 68 0.94 -6.67 -3.30
CA GLU A 68 0.60 -7.63 -4.37
C GLU A 68 -0.70 -7.25 -5.10
N ALA A 69 -1.73 -6.82 -4.38
CA ALA A 69 -3.00 -6.43 -4.99
C ALA A 69 -2.84 -5.24 -5.95
N SER A 70 -2.08 -4.22 -5.54
CA SER A 70 -1.79 -3.06 -6.37
C SER A 70 -0.86 -3.41 -7.53
N TYR A 71 0.16 -4.26 -7.33
CA TYR A 71 1.01 -4.78 -8.43
C TYR A 71 0.20 -5.45 -9.54
N ARG A 72 -0.71 -6.36 -9.18
CA ARG A 72 -1.60 -7.05 -10.15
C ARG A 72 -2.50 -6.06 -10.88
N SER A 73 -3.08 -5.11 -10.15
CA SER A 73 -3.96 -4.10 -10.73
C SER A 73 -3.21 -3.18 -11.71
N LEU A 74 -1.99 -2.74 -11.37
CA LEU A 74 -1.17 -1.92 -12.26
C LEU A 74 -0.74 -2.68 -13.52
N ASN A 75 -0.35 -3.95 -13.41
CA ASN A 75 -0.06 -4.77 -14.58
C ASN A 75 -1.25 -4.89 -15.53
N LYS A 76 -2.47 -5.00 -14.99
CA LYS A 76 -3.69 -5.04 -15.78
C LYS A 76 -4.03 -3.71 -16.45
N ILE A 77 -3.81 -2.59 -15.75
CA ILE A 77 -4.13 -1.24 -16.23
C ILE A 77 -3.09 -0.75 -17.26
N GLY A 78 -1.83 -1.08 -17.05
CA GLY A 78 -0.70 -0.70 -17.90
C GLY A 78 -0.15 0.69 -17.59
N GLU A 79 1.00 1.01 -18.21
CA GLU A 79 1.79 2.21 -17.93
C GLU A 79 0.98 3.49 -18.15
N VAL A 80 0.38 3.67 -19.32
CA VAL A 80 -0.28 4.92 -19.71
C VAL A 80 -1.51 5.21 -18.84
N ASN A 81 -2.42 4.24 -18.72
CA ASN A 81 -3.68 4.43 -18.01
C ASN A 81 -3.49 4.60 -16.49
N SER A 82 -2.46 3.96 -15.93
CA SER A 82 -2.17 4.04 -14.49
C SER A 82 -1.60 5.39 -14.05
N LYS A 83 -1.17 6.27 -14.98
CA LYS A 83 -0.67 7.61 -14.62
C LYS A 83 -1.67 8.41 -13.78
N SER A 84 -2.96 8.31 -14.12
CA SER A 84 -4.04 9.01 -13.40
C SER A 84 -4.20 8.60 -11.95
N LEU A 85 -3.68 7.44 -11.55
CA LEU A 85 -3.70 6.94 -10.16
C LEU A 85 -2.57 7.53 -9.31
N TYR A 86 -1.57 8.17 -9.91
CA TYR A 86 -0.44 8.75 -9.20
C TYR A 86 -0.39 10.26 -9.43
N LEU A 87 0.46 10.94 -8.66
CA LEU A 87 0.62 12.38 -8.70
C LEU A 87 1.42 12.79 -9.95
N HIS A 88 0.74 12.78 -11.09
CA HIS A 88 1.21 13.26 -12.38
C HIS A 88 0.40 14.50 -12.72
N LEU A 89 1.02 15.67 -12.64
CA LEU A 89 0.40 16.96 -12.89
C LEU A 89 1.20 17.73 -13.94
N ASP A 90 0.50 18.33 -14.89
CA ASP A 90 1.10 19.26 -15.84
C ASP A 90 1.45 20.59 -15.17
N PRO A 91 2.40 21.37 -15.74
CA PRO A 91 2.69 22.73 -15.28
C PRO A 91 1.42 23.59 -15.19
N GLY A 92 1.32 24.40 -14.14
CA GLY A 92 0.21 25.31 -13.90
C GLY A 92 -1.08 24.68 -13.35
N VAL A 93 -1.15 23.35 -13.16
CA VAL A 93 -2.36 22.67 -12.64
C VAL A 93 -2.56 22.87 -11.14
N HIS A 94 -1.47 22.95 -10.36
CA HIS A 94 -1.56 23.05 -8.90
C HIS A 94 -0.52 24.04 -8.34
N PRO A 95 -0.89 24.95 -7.42
CA PRO A 95 0.01 26.00 -6.92
C PRO A 95 1.24 25.45 -6.20
N ASN A 96 1.13 24.29 -5.55
CA ASN A 96 2.28 23.63 -4.91
C ASN A 96 3.26 22.99 -5.93
N TYR A 97 2.84 22.82 -7.19
CA TYR A 97 3.64 22.23 -8.26
C TYR A 97 3.54 23.09 -9.52
N PRO A 98 4.06 24.34 -9.50
CA PRO A 98 3.90 25.28 -10.60
C PRO A 98 4.51 24.77 -11.91
N ASN A 99 5.58 23.98 -11.82
CA ASN A 99 6.26 23.35 -12.96
C ASN A 99 5.74 21.93 -13.27
N GLY A 100 4.64 21.51 -12.65
CA GLY A 100 4.15 20.14 -12.73
C GLY A 100 4.98 19.17 -11.88
N ILE A 101 4.58 17.90 -11.89
CA ILE A 101 5.29 16.81 -11.20
C ILE A 101 4.94 15.47 -11.87
N CYS A 102 5.92 14.57 -11.96
CA CYS A 102 5.74 13.19 -12.42
C CYS A 102 6.20 12.24 -11.31
N ASP A 103 5.31 11.95 -10.36
CA ASP A 103 5.62 11.13 -9.20
C ASP A 103 4.97 9.74 -9.31
N ASN A 104 5.76 8.69 -9.14
CA ASN A 104 5.30 7.29 -9.24
C ASN A 104 5.11 6.60 -7.88
N SER A 105 5.14 7.37 -6.80
CA SER A 105 5.00 6.89 -5.42
C SER A 105 3.78 7.53 -4.73
N HIS A 106 3.56 8.83 -4.91
CA HIS A 106 2.42 9.52 -4.30
C HIS A 106 1.16 9.37 -5.15
N LEU A 107 0.04 9.12 -4.50
CA LEU A 107 -1.25 8.86 -5.15
C LEU A 107 -1.96 10.18 -5.51
N SER A 108 -2.71 10.16 -6.60
CA SER A 108 -3.74 11.18 -6.86
C SER A 108 -4.99 10.90 -6.01
N LEU A 109 -6.01 11.77 -6.10
CA LEU A 109 -7.33 11.48 -5.51
C LEU A 109 -7.92 10.17 -6.05
N ALA A 110 -7.83 9.94 -7.37
CA ALA A 110 -8.28 8.70 -7.99
C ALA A 110 -7.46 7.49 -7.51
N GLY A 111 -6.15 7.68 -7.31
CA GLY A 111 -5.27 6.68 -6.70
C GLY A 111 -5.66 6.32 -5.27
N GLY A 112 -6.00 7.31 -4.46
CA GLY A 112 -6.50 7.12 -3.10
C GLY A 112 -7.75 6.23 -3.08
N HIS A 113 -8.75 6.56 -3.90
CA HIS A 113 -9.96 5.74 -4.03
C HIS A 113 -9.69 4.33 -4.54
N TRP A 114 -8.76 4.19 -5.50
CA TRP A 114 -8.33 2.89 -5.99
C TRP A 114 -7.73 2.01 -4.87
N ILE A 115 -6.83 2.55 -4.05
CA ILE A 115 -6.28 1.83 -2.90
C ILE A 115 -7.35 1.52 -1.86
N CYS A 116 -8.27 2.44 -1.56
CA CYS A 116 -9.41 2.17 -0.67
C CYS A 116 -10.21 0.95 -1.14
N ASN A 117 -10.50 0.84 -2.43
CA ASN A 117 -11.20 -0.32 -2.98
C ASN A 117 -10.40 -1.63 -2.81
N LEU A 118 -9.08 -1.59 -3.01
CA LEU A 118 -8.23 -2.76 -2.77
C LEU A 118 -8.21 -3.17 -1.30
N VAL A 119 -8.16 -2.20 -0.37
CA VAL A 119 -8.22 -2.46 1.07
C VAL A 119 -9.56 -3.08 1.46
N ILE A 120 -10.68 -2.52 1.00
CA ILE A 120 -12.02 -3.07 1.28
C ILE A 120 -12.15 -4.49 0.72
N THR A 121 -11.65 -4.73 -0.49
CA THR A 121 -11.65 -6.07 -1.11
C THR A 121 -10.86 -7.05 -0.26
N ALA A 122 -9.64 -6.70 0.16
CA ALA A 122 -8.80 -7.55 0.99
C ALA A 122 -9.42 -7.83 2.38
N LEU A 123 -10.05 -6.82 2.99
CA LEU A 123 -10.79 -7.00 4.25
C LEU A 123 -11.96 -7.98 4.08
N ASN A 124 -12.69 -7.88 2.96
CA ASN A 124 -13.82 -8.77 2.68
C ASN A 124 -13.36 -10.23 2.44
N GLU A 125 -12.29 -10.42 1.66
CA GLU A 125 -11.72 -11.75 1.37
C GLU A 125 -11.22 -12.46 2.63
N GLN A 126 -10.77 -11.70 3.63
CA GLN A 126 -10.35 -12.22 4.93
C GLN A 126 -11.48 -12.25 5.97
N ASN A 127 -12.71 -11.91 5.60
CA ASN A 127 -13.89 -11.78 6.48
C ASN A 127 -13.74 -10.77 7.64
N LEU A 128 -12.81 -9.82 7.53
CA LEU A 128 -12.48 -8.84 8.57
C LEU A 128 -13.48 -7.67 8.64
N LEU A 129 -14.24 -7.39 7.56
CA LEU A 129 -15.20 -6.28 7.56
C LEU A 129 -16.26 -6.40 8.67
N GLN A 130 -16.76 -7.61 8.88
CA GLN A 130 -17.76 -7.88 9.92
C GLN A 130 -17.15 -7.78 11.32
N ASP A 131 -15.92 -8.24 11.47
CA ASP A 131 -15.23 -8.29 12.76
C ASP A 131 -14.76 -6.91 13.25
N PHE A 132 -14.46 -5.98 12.34
CA PHE A 132 -13.82 -4.70 12.69
C PHE A 132 -14.59 -3.43 12.30
N ILE A 133 -15.43 -3.45 11.27
CA ILE A 133 -16.03 -2.20 10.72
C ILE A 133 -17.56 -2.14 10.88
N LEU A 134 -18.27 -3.25 10.69
CA LEU A 134 -19.74 -3.28 10.71
C LEU A 134 -20.33 -3.67 12.08
N LYS A 135 -19.58 -3.46 13.17
CA LYS A 135 -20.05 -3.76 14.54
C LYS A 135 -21.22 -2.90 14.97
#